data_AF-A0A5N5ZWS9-F1
#
_entry.id   AF-A0A5N5ZWS9-F1
#
_cell.length_a   1.000
_cell.length_b   1.000
_cell.length_c   1.000
_cell.angle_alpha   90.00
_cell.angle_beta   90.00
_cell.angle_gamma   90.00
#
_symmetry.space_group_name_H-M   'P 1'
#
loop_
_entity.id
_entity.type
_entity.pdbx_description
1 polymer ?
#
loop_
_entity_poly.entity_id
_entity_poly.type
_entity_poly.pdbx_seq_one_letter_code
_entity_poly.pdbx_strand_id
1 'polypeptide(L)' 'MGGDIDGEFDGGDDDCDGPHRQCQACSGQRVEIRETLYLAASGQAQGVAAPHVCWHCAGHGFYCVAAFRCVTPVAG' A
#
# COMPACT_ATOMS: atom_id res chain seq x y z
N MET A 1 -29.63 -20.99 6.26
CA MET A 1 -29.05 -21.42 4.96
C MET A 1 -28.09 -20.33 4.52
N GLY A 2 -26.77 -20.62 4.55
CA GLY A 2 -25.67 -19.83 3.97
C GLY A 2 -25.37 -18.52 4.69
N GLY A 3 -24.19 -18.25 5.21
CA GLY A 3 -22.90 -18.91 5.19
C GLY A 3 -21.94 -17.94 5.86
N ASP A 4 -21.14 -18.44 6.78
CA ASP A 4 -20.23 -17.70 7.63
C ASP A 4 -19.15 -17.06 6.76
N ILE A 5 -19.27 -15.77 6.47
CA ILE A 5 -18.18 -14.99 5.89
C ILE A 5 -17.25 -14.54 7.02
N ASP A 6 -16.59 -15.52 7.64
CA ASP A 6 -15.27 -15.32 8.22
C ASP A 6 -14.30 -15.12 7.05
N GLY A 7 -14.46 -14.00 6.36
CA GLY A 7 -13.44 -13.47 5.46
C GLY A 7 -12.33 -12.96 6.36
N GLU A 8 -11.55 -13.89 6.88
CA GLU A 8 -10.21 -13.68 7.41
C GLU A 8 -9.53 -12.74 6.41
N PHE A 9 -9.49 -11.45 6.72
CA PHE A 9 -8.54 -10.56 6.08
C PHE A 9 -7.21 -11.06 6.57
N ASP A 10 -6.64 -12.00 5.81
CA ASP A 10 -5.29 -12.50 5.98
C ASP A 10 -4.36 -11.30 5.78
N GLY A 11 -4.18 -10.51 6.83
CA GLY A 11 -3.19 -9.44 6.95
C GLY A 11 -1.79 -10.02 7.14
N GLY A 12 -1.55 -11.20 6.58
CA GLY A 12 -0.34 -11.98 6.72
C GLY A 12 0.57 -11.82 5.50
N ASP A 13 1.05 -10.61 5.21
CA ASP A 13 2.17 -10.43 4.27
C ASP A 13 2.96 -9.11 4.45
N ASP A 14 2.81 -8.41 5.60
CA ASP A 14 3.73 -7.30 5.96
C ASP A 14 5.04 -7.80 6.63
N ASP A 15 5.14 -9.11 6.91
CA ASP A 15 6.28 -9.76 7.57
C ASP A 15 7.22 -10.47 6.57
N CYS A 16 7.40 -9.88 5.38
CA CYS A 16 8.35 -10.40 4.41
C CYS A 16 9.79 -10.06 4.87
N ASP A 17 10.65 -11.06 5.12
CA ASP A 17 12.05 -10.90 5.58
C ASP A 17 12.95 -10.12 4.58
N GLY A 18 12.44 -9.85 3.38
CA GLY A 18 13.21 -9.32 2.26
C GLY A 18 13.63 -7.85 2.42
N PRO A 19 14.61 -7.38 1.63
CA PRO A 19 14.92 -5.96 1.58
C PRO A 19 13.74 -5.17 1.03
N HIS A 20 13.05 -4.46 1.91
CA HIS A 20 11.99 -3.52 1.54
C HIS A 20 12.57 -2.28 0.87
N ARG A 21 12.14 -2.00 -0.37
CA ARG A 21 12.41 -0.69 -1.00
C ARG A 21 11.27 0.26 -0.69
N GLN A 22 11.59 1.40 -0.08
CA GLN A 22 10.61 2.43 0.23
C GLN A 22 9.86 2.85 -1.05
N CYS A 23 8.54 2.95 -0.95
CA CYS A 23 7.69 3.41 -2.03
C CYS A 23 8.02 4.87 -2.37
N GLN A 24 8.43 5.12 -3.62
CA GLN A 24 8.82 6.46 -4.08
C GLN A 24 7.62 7.38 -4.37
N ALA A 25 6.40 6.82 -4.50
CA ALA A 25 5.20 7.62 -4.75
C ALA A 25 4.66 8.29 -3.48
N CYS A 26 4.62 7.55 -2.37
CA CYS A 26 4.18 8.08 -1.06
C CYS A 26 5.34 8.34 -0.09
N SER A 27 6.59 8.17 -0.51
CA SER A 27 7.78 8.31 0.33
C SER A 27 7.71 7.49 1.63
N GLY A 28 7.07 6.32 1.57
CA GLY A 28 6.84 5.45 2.74
C GLY A 28 5.69 5.85 3.65
N GLN A 29 4.95 6.91 3.37
CA GLN A 29 3.84 7.38 4.22
C GLN A 29 2.58 6.50 4.18
N ARG A 30 2.54 5.51 3.27
CA ARG A 30 1.41 4.59 3.05
C ARG A 30 0.12 5.23 2.51
N VAL A 31 0.05 6.56 2.49
CA VAL A 31 -1.09 7.34 2.01
C VAL A 31 -0.72 8.28 0.87
N GLU A 32 -1.70 8.63 0.04
CA GLU A 32 -1.64 9.68 -0.97
C GLU A 32 -2.76 10.69 -0.74
N ILE A 33 -2.51 11.98 -0.95
CA ILE A 33 -3.53 13.03 -0.82
C ILE A 33 -4.20 13.23 -2.17
N ARG A 34 -5.52 13.02 -2.23
CA ARG A 34 -6.31 13.21 -3.46
C ARG A 34 -7.59 13.97 -3.17
N GLU A 35 -8.09 14.66 -4.20
CA GLU A 35 -9.39 15.29 -4.12
C GLU A 35 -10.49 14.23 -4.00
N THR A 36 -11.33 14.41 -2.99
CA THR A 36 -12.47 13.54 -2.69
C THR A 36 -13.72 14.39 -2.66
N LEU A 37 -14.78 13.90 -3.30
CA LEU A 37 -16.04 14.61 -3.33
C LEU A 37 -16.82 14.30 -2.05
N TYR A 38 -17.02 15.32 -1.21
CA TYR A 38 -17.99 15.25 -0.12
C TYR A 38 -19.35 15.71 -0.65
N LEU A 39 -20.37 14.86 -0.52
CA LEU A 39 -21.74 15.18 -0.89
C LEU A 39 -22.56 15.43 0.38
N ALA A 40 -22.98 16.67 0.59
CA ALA A 40 -23.88 17.00 1.68
C ALA A 40 -25.28 16.41 1.41
N ALA A 41 -26.07 16.17 2.47
CA ALA A 41 -27.45 15.71 2.35
C ALA A 41 -28.35 16.66 1.54
N SER A 42 -27.96 17.93 1.41
CA SER A 42 -28.60 18.95 0.56
C SER A 42 -28.32 18.77 -0.94
N GLY A 43 -27.46 17.82 -1.33
CA GLY A 43 -27.06 17.58 -2.71
C GLY A 43 -25.92 18.47 -3.21
N GLN A 44 -25.40 19.38 -2.38
CA GLN A 44 -24.21 20.15 -2.73
C GLN A 44 -22.94 19.30 -2.56
N ALA A 45 -22.07 19.35 -3.57
CA ALA A 45 -20.82 18.64 -3.59
C ALA A 45 -19.64 19.61 -3.38
N GLN A 46 -18.66 19.19 -2.58
CA GLN A 46 -17.43 19.93 -2.35
C GLN A 46 -16.22 19.01 -2.49
N GLY A 47 -15.24 19.43 -3.28
CA GLY A 47 -13.93 18.80 -3.33
C GLY A 47 -13.14 19.10 -2.06
N VAL A 48 -12.69 18.05 -1.36
CA VAL A 48 -11.82 18.15 -0.20
C VAL A 48 -10.56 17.31 -0.43
N ALA A 49 -9.40 17.85 -0.06
CA ALA A 49 -8.17 17.07 -0.03
C ALA A 49 -8.24 16.06 1.12
N ALA A 50 -8.25 14.77 0.80
CA ALA A 50 -8.35 13.70 1.79
C ALA A 50 -7.25 12.65 1.59
N PRO A 51 -6.81 11.98 2.66
CA PRO A 51 -5.87 10.88 2.56
C PRO A 51 -6.55 9.62 2.03
N HIS A 52 -5.88 8.95 1.09
CA HIS A 52 -6.24 7.64 0.55
C HIS A 52 -5.09 6.67 0.74
N VAL A 53 -5.39 5.37 0.76
CA VAL A 53 -4.35 4.34 0.67
C VAL A 53 -3.55 4.56 -0.60
N CYS A 54 -2.23 4.61 -0.50
CA CYS A 54 -1.38 4.79 -1.66
C CYS A 54 -1.55 3.59 -2.59
N TRP A 55 -2.12 3.82 -3.77
CA TRP A 55 -2.43 2.76 -4.73
C TRP A 55 -1.18 2.02 -5.19
N HIS A 56 -0.06 2.75 -5.31
CA HIS A 56 1.20 2.18 -5.79
C HIS A 56 1.75 1.07 -4.89
N CYS A 57 1.72 1.27 -3.57
CA CYS A 57 2.22 0.28 -2.61
C CYS A 57 1.10 -0.41 -1.83
N ALA A 58 -0.16 -0.29 -2.27
CA ALA A 58 -1.34 -0.83 -1.60
C ALA A 58 -1.41 -0.57 -0.08
N GLY A 59 -0.81 0.52 0.41
CA GLY A 59 -0.77 0.86 1.83
C GLY A 59 0.40 0.26 2.64
N HIS A 60 1.28 -0.55 2.03
CA HIS A 60 2.45 -1.11 2.73
C HIS A 60 3.54 -0.06 2.99
N GLY A 61 3.68 0.92 2.09
CA GLY A 61 4.72 1.96 2.17
C GLY A 61 6.06 1.52 1.57
N PHE A 62 6.15 0.28 1.09
CA PHE A 62 7.32 -0.29 0.46
C PHE A 62 6.92 -1.32 -0.60
N TYR A 63 7.90 -1.85 -1.31
CA TYR A 63 7.79 -3.04 -2.15
C TYR A 63 8.74 -4.10 -1.61
N CYS A 64 8.26 -5.34 -1.46
CA CYS A 64 9.15 -6.49 -1.25
C CYS A 64 10.04 -6.67 -2.48
N VAL A 65 11.35 -6.80 -2.25
CA VAL A 65 12.32 -7.13 -3.30
C VAL A 65 12.98 -8.44 -2.93
N ALA A 66 13.17 -9.32 -3.90
CA ALA A 66 13.91 -10.56 -3.68
C ALA A 66 15.31 -10.26 -3.15
N ALA A 67 15.77 -11.01 -2.15
CA ALA A 67 17.13 -10.91 -1.66
C ALA A 67 18.13 -11.12 -2.81
N PHE A 68 19.13 -10.24 -2.91
CA PHE A 68 20.20 -10.41 -3.89
C PHE A 68 20.96 -11.70 -3.59
N ARG A 69 21.19 -12.53 -4.63
CA ARG A 69 22.10 -13.68 -4.49
C ARG A 69 23.52 -13.15 -4.35
N CYS A 70 24.27 -13.65 -3.38
CA CYS A 70 25.69 -13.36 -3.27
C CYS A 70 26.40 -13.78 -4.56
N VAL A 71 27.09 -12.85 -5.22
CA VAL A 71 27.97 -13.14 -6.35
C VAL A 71 29.41 -13.14 -5.85
N THR A 72 30.13 -14.24 -6.06
CA THR A 72 31.57 -14.27 -5.83
C THR A 72 32.24 -13.43 -6.91
N PRO A 73 33.09 -12.44 -6.57
CA PRO A 73 33.80 -11.68 -7.59
C PRO A 73 34.68 -12.63 -8.41
N VAL A 74 34.58 -12.57 -9.74
CA VAL A 74 35.53 -13.24 -10.62
C VAL A 74 36.88 -12.54 -10.46
N ALA A 75 37.86 -13.23 -9.87
CA ALA A 75 39.23 -12.74 -9.85
C ALA A 75 39.73 -12.66 -11.30
N GLY A 76 40.12 -11.47 -11.72
CA GLY A 76 40.83 -11.24 -12.99
C GLY A 76 42.31 -11.54 -12.87
#